data_AF-A0A7D6JLK7-F1
#
_entry.id   AF-A0A7D6JLK7-F1
#
_cell.length_a   1.000
_cell.length_b   1.000
_cell.length_c   1.000
_cell.angle_alpha   90.00
_cell.angle_beta   90.00
_cell.angle_gamma   90.00
#
_symmetry.space_group_name_H-M   'P 1'
#
loop_
_entity.id
_entity.type
_entity.pdbx_description
1 polymer ?
#
loop_
_entity_poly.entity_id
_entity_poly.type
_entity_poly.pdbx_seq_one_letter_code
_entity_poly.pdbx_strand_id
1 'polypeptide(L)' 'MNREREPLIVGRVIGDVLDPFTRSVSLRVAYSSREVTNGFELKPSAVVDPPRVEVGGDDLRTSYTLVSHRYPSNDRSNVW' A
#
# COMPACT_ATOMS: atom_id res chain seq x y z
N MET A 1 -12.90 22.21 -2.04
CA MET A 1 -12.89 20.72 -2.07
C MET A 1 -12.09 20.29 -3.28
N ASN A 2 -10.77 20.20 -3.13
CA ASN A 2 -9.90 19.71 -4.19
C ASN A 2 -10.27 18.25 -4.43
N ARG A 3 -10.93 17.96 -5.57
CA ARG A 3 -11.24 16.61 -6.02
C ARG A 3 -9.97 15.96 -6.54
N GLU A 4 -8.94 15.89 -5.71
CA GLU A 4 -7.86 14.92 -5.87
C GLU A 4 -8.55 13.56 -5.79
N ARG A 5 -8.78 12.97 -6.96
CA ARG A 5 -9.45 11.69 -7.06
C ARG A 5 -8.67 10.72 -6.19
N GLU A 6 -9.34 10.16 -5.19
CA GLU A 6 -8.69 9.31 -4.21
C GLU A 6 -7.95 8.16 -4.91
N PRO A 7 -6.61 8.05 -4.78
CA PRO A 7 -5.82 7.14 -5.60
C PRO A 7 -6.26 5.67 -5.50
N LEU A 8 -6.75 5.25 -4.33
CA LEU A 8 -7.26 3.89 -4.12
C LEU A 8 -8.58 3.63 -4.86
N ILE A 9 -9.41 4.66 -5.08
CA ILE A 9 -10.61 4.57 -5.90
C ILE A 9 -10.23 4.55 -7.38
N VAL A 10 -9.31 5.45 -7.80
CA VAL A 10 -8.86 5.52 -9.20
C VAL A 10 -8.17 4.23 -9.64
N GLY A 11 -7.35 3.65 -8.77
CA GLY A 11 -6.68 2.36 -8.99
C GLY A 11 -7.59 1.15 -8.78
N ARG A 12 -8.89 1.34 -8.51
CA ARG A 12 -9.90 0.28 -8.26
C ARG A 12 -9.61 -0.65 -7.07
N VAL A 13 -8.62 -0.31 -6.25
CA VAL A 13 -8.31 -1.05 -5.01
C VAL A 13 -9.51 -1.04 -4.07
N ILE A 14 -10.16 0.12 -3.93
CA ILE A 14 -11.49 0.19 -3.32
C ILE A 14 -12.52 -0.30 -4.35
N GLY A 15 -13.27 -1.34 -3.99
CA GLY A 15 -14.17 -2.08 -4.88
C GLY A 15 -13.64 -3.46 -5.23
N ASP A 16 -12.39 -3.58 -5.68
CA ASP A 16 -11.81 -4.89 -6.06
C ASP A 16 -11.25 -5.68 -4.86
N VAL A 17 -10.71 -4.99 -3.83
CA VAL A 17 -10.14 -5.66 -2.63
C VAL A 17 -10.63 -5.08 -1.31
N LEU A 18 -10.83 -3.77 -1.24
CA LEU A 18 -11.28 -3.11 -0.01
C LEU A 18 -12.67 -2.51 -0.21
N ASP A 19 -13.52 -2.61 0.82
CA ASP A 19 -14.69 -1.75 0.92
C ASP A 19 -14.27 -0.29 1.19
N PRO A 20 -15.09 0.71 0.80
CA PRO A 20 -14.80 2.10 1.12
C PRO A 20 -14.61 2.31 2.63
N PHE A 21 -13.55 3.04 3.01
CA PHE A 21 -13.20 3.26 4.41
C PHE A 21 -12.65 4.67 4.63
N THR A 22 -12.67 5.13 5.88
CA THR A 22 -12.01 6.38 6.27
C THR A 22 -10.63 6.06 6.84
N ARG A 23 -9.56 6.67 6.28
CA ARG A 23 -8.20 6.52 6.82
C ARG A 23 -8.13 7.17 8.21
N SER A 24 -7.84 6.37 9.24
CA SER A 24 -7.75 6.82 10.63
C SER A 24 -6.35 6.76 11.22
N VAL A 25 -5.46 5.93 10.65
CA VAL A 25 -4.10 5.73 11.13
C VAL A 25 -3.13 5.95 9.97
N SER A 26 -2.02 6.64 10.24
CA SER A 26 -0.97 6.82 9.24
C SER A 26 -0.20 5.50 9.03
N LEU A 27 0.08 5.20 7.78
CA LEU A 27 0.89 4.04 7.38
C LEU A 27 1.94 4.51 6.40
N ARG A 28 3.21 4.27 6.72
CA ARG A 28 4.34 4.51 5.82
C ARG A 28 5.04 3.19 5.57
N VAL A 29 5.26 2.90 4.29
CA VAL A 29 5.96 1.69 3.84
C VAL A 29 7.11 2.15 2.98
N ALA A 30 8.32 1.67 3.24
CA ALA A 30 9.51 2.00 2.48
C ALA A 30 10.34 0.76 2.16
N TYR A 31 10.74 0.62 0.90
CA TYR A 31 11.74 -0.34 0.47
C TYR A 31 13.08 0.37 0.37
N SER A 32 14.05 -0.03 1.20
CA SER A 32 15.31 0.68 1.36
C SER A 32 15.05 2.18 1.67
N SER A 33 15.49 3.10 0.81
CA SER A 33 15.28 4.55 0.94
C SER A 33 14.07 5.10 0.17
N ARG A 34 13.27 4.23 -0.46
CA ARG A 34 12.12 4.64 -1.29
C ARG A 34 10.79 4.38 -0.60
N GLU A 35 10.05 5.45 -0.34
CA GLU A 35 8.69 5.38 0.19
C GLU A 35 7.69 4.94 -0.89
N VAL A 36 6.81 4.01 -0.52
CA VAL A 36 5.73 3.53 -1.36
C VAL A 36 4.62 4.58 -1.38
N THR A 37 4.21 4.98 -2.58
CA THR A 37 3.06 5.88 -2.80
C THR A 37 2.06 5.21 -3.73
N ASN A 38 0.77 5.54 -3.57
CA ASN A 38 -0.30 4.91 -4.35
C ASN A 38 -0.09 5.18 -5.86
N GLY A 39 -0.09 4.12 -6.66
CA GLY A 39 0.13 4.20 -8.11
C GLY A 39 1.60 4.31 -8.54
N PHE A 40 2.55 4.28 -7.60
CA PHE A 40 3.98 4.26 -7.94
C PHE A 40 4.46 2.84 -8.25
N GLU A 41 5.12 2.67 -9.39
CA GLU A 41 5.66 1.39 -9.81
C GLU A 41 7.06 1.18 -9.25
N LEU A 42 7.27 0.02 -8.62
CA LEU A 42 8.57 -0.41 -8.11
C LEU A 42 9.10 -1.55 -8.98
N LYS A 43 10.39 -1.51 -9.29
CA LYS A 43 11.05 -2.63 -9.97
C LYS A 43 11.00 -3.87 -9.08
N PRO A 44 10.81 -5.08 -9.63
CA PRO A 44 10.83 -6.32 -8.85
C PRO A 44 12.11 -6.48 -8.01
N SER A 45 13.27 -6.10 -8.57
CA SER A 45 14.54 -6.16 -7.85
C SER A 45 14.64 -5.20 -6.66
N ALA A 46 13.75 -4.21 -6.57
CA ALA A 46 13.71 -3.26 -5.45
C ALA A 46 12.81 -3.72 -4.29
N VAL A 47 12.04 -4.80 -4.46
CA VAL A 47 11.07 -5.31 -3.47
C VAL A 47 11.40 -6.73 -2.99
N VAL A 48 12.65 -7.17 -3.19
CA VAL A 48 13.12 -8.50 -2.80
C VAL A 48 13.13 -8.66 -1.28
N ASP A 49 13.61 -7.64 -0.57
CA ASP A 49 13.66 -7.63 0.88
C ASP A 49 12.37 -7.04 1.48
N PRO A 50 11.94 -7.50 2.67
CA PRO A 50 10.78 -6.95 3.35
C PRO A 50 10.89 -5.43 3.57
N PRO A 51 9.80 -4.67 3.40
CA PRO A 51 9.84 -3.24 3.59
C PRO A 51 9.93 -2.87 5.07
N ARG A 52 10.45 -1.67 5.34
CA ARG A 52 10.26 -1.00 6.62
C ARG A 52 8.83 -0.46 6.67
N VAL A 53 8.14 -0.74 7.76
CA VAL A 53 6.76 -0.31 7.98
C VAL A 53 6.69 0.50 9.26
N GLU A 54 6.11 1.69 9.15
CA GLU A 54 5.81 2.57 10.28
C GLU A 54 4.30 2.78 10.32
N VAL A 55 3.70 2.42 11.46
CA VAL A 55 2.28 2.64 11.74
C VAL A 55 2.21 3.73 12.79
N GLY A 56 1.37 4.73 12.56
CA GLY A 56 1.04 5.72 13.57
C GLY A 56 0.06 5.17 14.61
N GLY A 57 -0.68 6.07 15.24
CA GLY A 57 -1.65 5.74 16.27
C GLY A 57 -1.23 6.29 17.63
N ASP A 58 -2.21 6.66 18.43
CA ASP A 58 -2.00 7.39 19.68
C ASP A 58 -1.93 6.44 20.90
N ASP A 59 -2.29 5.18 20.70
CA ASP A 59 -2.31 4.15 21.74
C ASP A 59 -1.38 2.98 21.41
N LEU A 60 -0.29 2.88 22.17
CA LEU A 60 0.71 1.81 22.06
C LEU A 60 0.18 0.42 22.47
N ARG A 61 -1.01 0.34 23.08
CA ARG A 61 -1.66 -0.95 23.40
C ARG A 61 -2.39 -1.52 22.20
N THR A 62 -2.68 -0.70 21.20
CA THR A 62 -3.37 -1.16 20.00
C THR A 62 -2.42 -1.96 19.13
N SER A 63 -2.82 -3.17 18.79
CA SER A 63 -2.08 -4.03 17.86
C SER A 63 -2.73 -3.98 16.48
N TYR A 64 -1.93 -3.80 15.45
CA TYR A 64 -2.37 -3.75 14.06
C TYR A 64 -1.90 -4.97 13.29
N THR A 65 -2.70 -5.40 12.32
CA THR A 65 -2.31 -6.44 11.36
C THR A 65 -2.04 -5.80 10.01
N LEU A 66 -0.85 -6.02 9.46
CA LEU A 66 -0.50 -5.61 8.11
C LEU A 66 -0.72 -6.79 7.15
N VAL A 67 -1.47 -6.56 6.07
CA VAL A 67 -1.66 -7.53 5.00
C VAL A 67 -1.01 -7.00 3.72
N SER A 68 -0.10 -7.78 3.16
CA SER A 68 0.44 -7.55 1.82
C SER A 68 -0.23 -8.53 0.86
N HIS A 69 -0.89 -8.02 -0.19
CA HIS A 69 -1.52 -8.84 -1.21
C HIS A 69 -0.95 -8.48 -2.58
N ARG A 70 -0.49 -9.50 -3.29
CA ARG A 70 -0.09 -9.38 -4.68
C ARG A 70 -1.34 -9.59 -5.54
N TYR A 71 -1.80 -8.52 -6.18
CA TYR A 71 -2.78 -8.67 -7.24
C TYR A 71 -2.18 -9.51 -8.37
N PRO A 72 -2.90 -10.50 -8.91
CA PRO A 72 -2.43 -11.22 -10.08
C PRO A 72 -2.26 -10.23 -11.23
N SER A 73 -1.00 -9.93 -11.59
CA SER A 73 -0.72 -9.18 -12.81
C SER A 73 -1.06 -10.09 -13.98
N ASN A 74 -1.90 -9.60 -14.89
CA ASN A 74 -2.14 -10.27 -16.17
C ASN A 74 -0.89 -10.26 -17.07
N ASP A 75 0.15 -9.51 -16.66
CA ASP A 75 1.47 -9.56 -17.22
C ASP A 75 2.29 -10.70 -16.59
N ARG A 76 2.63 -11.68 -17.43
CA ARG A 76 3.46 -12.84 -17.13
C ARG A 76 4.96 -12.50 -17.04
N SER A 77 5.35 -11.24 -17.21
CA SER A 77 6.76 -10.84 -17.25
C SER A 77 7.44 -10.75 -15.89
N ASN A 78 6.70 -10.70 -14.78
CA ASN A 78 7.29 -10.69 -13.45
C ASN A 78 6.73 -11.83 -12.61
N VAL A 79 7.38 -12.98 -12.67
CA VAL A 79 7.36 -13.95 -11.56
C VAL A 79 8.36 -13.42 -10.52
N TRP A 80 8.11 -13.70 -9.23
CA TRP A 80 8.79 -13.18 -8.02
C TRP A 80 8.17 -11.89 -7.47
#